data_AF-A0AA40JH18-F1
#
_entry.id   AF-A0AA40JH18-F1
#
_cell.length_a   1.000
_cell.length_b   1.000
_cell.length_c   1.000
_cell.angle_alpha   90.00
_cell.angle_beta   90.00
_cell.angle_gamma   90.00
#
_symmetry.space_group_name_H-M   'P 1'
#
loop_
_entity.id
_entity.type
_entity.pdbx_description
1 polymer ?
#
loop_
_entity_poly.entity_id
_entity_poly.type
_entity_poly.pdbx_seq_one_letter_code
_entity_poly.pdbx_strand_id
1 'polypeptide(L)'
;MTPMHTLSFAALLSALPLAAHAQDAQLTDPQIAAIVVTANQVDIDAGKLAQGRTHTKQVKDFANLMVTDHTSVNEAAVALATKLSLKPEDNATSGALKRGGDDNIAMLKTLRGHEFDKAYIGHEDSTRPTSATKSRITSRCSTRWTRR
;
A
#
# COMPACT_ATOMS: atom_id res chain seq x y z
N MET A 1 69.17 17.71 33.54
CA MET A 1 69.01 19.17 33.40
C MET A 1 68.00 19.39 32.28
N THR A 2 66.86 20.01 32.60
CA THR A 2 65.67 20.32 31.77
C THR A 2 65.99 21.36 30.67
N PRO A 3 65.17 21.60 29.60
CA PRO A 3 63.77 22.11 29.61
C PRO A 3 62.81 21.39 28.63
N MET A 4 61.48 21.28 28.84
CA MET A 4 60.37 22.23 28.99
C MET A 4 59.82 22.84 27.67
N HIS A 5 58.52 22.56 27.45
CA HIS A 5 57.53 23.13 26.50
C HIS A 5 57.56 22.62 25.04
N THR A 6 56.43 22.29 24.40
CA THR A 6 55.43 23.28 23.94
C THR A 6 54.08 22.65 23.50
N LEU A 7 52.99 23.35 23.82
CA LEU A 7 51.72 23.53 23.08
C LEU A 7 50.78 22.35 22.77
N SER A 8 49.63 22.40 23.44
CA SER A 8 48.33 21.84 23.06
C SER A 8 47.90 22.23 21.64
N PHE A 9 47.30 21.29 20.90
CA PHE A 9 46.29 21.58 19.89
C PHE A 9 45.17 20.54 20.01
N ALA A 10 44.01 21.00 20.49
CA ALA A 10 42.77 20.28 20.43
C ALA A 10 42.29 20.24 18.97
N ALA A 11 42.09 19.04 18.43
CA ALA A 11 41.34 18.84 17.19
C ALA A 11 40.09 18.00 17.52
N LEU A 12 39.04 18.69 18.00
CA LEU A 12 37.68 18.19 17.87
C LEU A 12 37.34 18.24 16.37
N LEU A 13 37.41 17.11 15.68
CA LEU A 13 36.83 16.97 14.35
C LEU A 13 35.45 16.34 14.50
N SER A 14 34.45 17.22 14.44
CA SER A 14 33.02 16.96 14.56
C SER A 14 32.57 15.83 13.63
N ALA A 15 31.94 14.80 14.21
CA ALA A 15 31.15 13.84 13.45
C ALA A 15 29.94 14.56 12.84
N LEU A 16 29.93 14.70 11.52
CA LEU A 16 28.74 15.10 10.77
C LEU A 16 27.76 13.92 10.78
N PRO A 17 26.54 14.04 11.30
CA PRO A 17 25.52 13.05 11.00
C PRO A 17 25.13 13.25 9.53
N LEU A 18 25.48 12.28 8.69
CA LEU A 18 24.87 12.14 7.37
C LEU A 18 23.42 11.73 7.61
N ALA A 19 22.56 12.70 7.89
CA ALA A 19 21.12 12.50 7.85
C ALA A 19 20.75 12.24 6.39
N ALA A 20 20.74 10.97 6.01
CA ALA A 20 20.11 10.50 4.79
C ALA A 20 18.63 10.90 4.87
N HIS A 21 18.30 12.06 4.28
CA HIS A 21 16.93 12.46 4.07
C HIS A 21 16.39 11.56 2.97
N ALA A 22 15.67 10.51 3.36
CA ALA A 22 14.73 9.87 2.45
C ALA A 22 13.76 10.96 2.00
N GLN A 23 13.97 11.49 0.79
CA GLN A 23 12.99 12.34 0.15
C GLN A 23 11.81 11.43 -0.21
N ASP A 24 10.80 11.40 0.65
CA ASP A 24 9.47 10.98 0.25
C ASP A 24 9.02 11.97 -0.85
N ALA A 25 9.35 11.64 -2.11
CA ALA A 25 8.86 12.39 -3.24
C ALA A 25 7.32 12.43 -3.13
N GLN A 26 6.77 13.65 -3.05
CA GLN A 26 5.34 13.80 -2.89
C GLN A 26 4.64 13.24 -4.13
N LEU A 27 3.79 12.22 -3.95
CA LEU A 27 3.07 11.57 -5.04
C LEU A 27 2.16 12.57 -5.77
N THR A 28 2.14 12.50 -7.10
CA THR A 28 1.22 13.27 -7.95
C THR A 28 -0.19 12.65 -7.94
N ASP A 29 -1.22 13.42 -8.29
CA ASP A 29 -2.59 12.89 -8.37
C ASP A 29 -2.71 11.69 -9.36
N PRO A 30 -2.08 11.69 -10.56
CA PRO A 30 -1.95 10.51 -11.42
C PRO A 30 -1.33 9.28 -10.73
N GLN A 31 -0.28 9.49 -9.94
CA GLN A 31 0.42 8.41 -9.22
C GLN A 31 -0.42 7.86 -8.07
N ILE A 32 -1.14 8.73 -7.36
CA ILE A 32 -2.10 8.33 -6.33
C ILE A 32 -3.24 7.53 -6.96
N ALA A 33 -3.78 7.96 -8.11
CA ALA A 33 -4.82 7.24 -8.82
C ALA A 33 -4.36 5.83 -9.23
N ALA A 34 -3.14 5.70 -9.75
CA ALA A 34 -2.56 4.40 -10.09
C ALA A 34 -2.41 3.48 -8.88
N ILE A 35 -1.96 4.01 -7.73
CA ILE A 35 -1.84 3.24 -6.48
C ILE A 35 -3.21 2.72 -6.02
N VAL A 36 -4.23 3.59 -5.98
CA VAL A 36 -5.58 3.23 -5.52
C VAL A 36 -6.20 2.16 -6.43
N VAL A 37 -6.16 2.38 -7.75
CA VAL A 37 -6.74 1.43 -8.72
C VAL A 37 -6.03 0.08 -8.63
N THR A 38 -4.70 0.09 -8.50
CA THR A 38 -3.91 -1.14 -8.40
C THR A 38 -4.20 -1.90 -7.11
N ALA A 39 -4.24 -1.22 -5.96
CA ALA A 39 -4.52 -1.85 -4.67
C ALA A 39 -5.88 -2.57 -4.68
N ASN A 40 -6.93 -1.89 -5.12
CA ASN A 40 -8.25 -2.50 -5.24
C ASN A 40 -8.27 -3.64 -6.26
N GLN A 41 -7.53 -3.52 -7.37
CA GLN A 41 -7.49 -4.58 -8.37
C GLN A 41 -6.86 -5.88 -7.82
N VAL A 42 -5.83 -5.75 -6.98
CA VAL A 42 -5.23 -6.89 -6.27
C VAL A 42 -6.27 -7.60 -5.40
N ASP A 43 -7.04 -6.85 -4.61
CA ASP A 43 -8.08 -7.41 -3.74
C ASP A 43 -9.23 -8.05 -4.54
N ILE A 44 -9.62 -7.44 -5.67
CA ILE A 44 -10.61 -8.00 -6.60
C ILE A 44 -10.14 -9.34 -7.16
N ASP A 45 -8.89 -9.44 -7.59
CA ASP A 45 -8.35 -10.64 -8.23
C ASP A 45 -8.20 -11.79 -7.22
N ALA A 46 -7.77 -11.49 -5.98
CA ALA A 46 -7.76 -12.45 -4.88
C ALA A 46 -9.18 -12.92 -4.52
N GLY A 47 -10.15 -11.99 -4.43
CA GLY A 47 -11.55 -12.31 -4.20
C GLY A 47 -12.15 -13.20 -5.30
N LYS A 48 -11.87 -12.92 -6.58
CA LYS A 48 -12.30 -13.77 -7.70
C LYS A 48 -11.70 -15.17 -7.64
N LEU A 49 -10.42 -15.29 -7.25
CA LEU A 49 -9.81 -16.60 -7.03
C LEU A 49 -10.54 -17.35 -5.91
N ALA A 50 -10.82 -16.68 -4.78
CA ALA A 50 -11.53 -17.27 -3.66
C ALA A 50 -12.94 -17.72 -4.03
N GLN A 51 -13.67 -16.91 -4.79
CA GLN A 51 -14.97 -17.30 -5.34
C GLN A 51 -14.90 -18.63 -6.10
N GLY A 52 -13.89 -18.83 -6.95
CA GLY A 52 -13.77 -20.05 -7.76
C GLY A 52 -13.23 -21.28 -7.01
N ARG A 53 -12.78 -21.13 -5.76
CA ARG A 53 -11.91 -22.12 -5.11
C ARG A 53 -12.37 -22.58 -3.74
N THR A 54 -13.02 -21.73 -2.96
CA THR A 54 -13.56 -22.11 -1.66
C THR A 54 -14.86 -22.90 -1.79
N HIS A 55 -15.08 -23.83 -0.86
CA HIS A 55 -16.38 -24.48 -0.65
C HIS A 55 -17.06 -24.00 0.65
N THR A 56 -16.40 -23.13 1.41
CA THR A 56 -16.92 -22.60 2.67
C THR A 56 -17.80 -21.39 2.40
N LYS A 57 -19.08 -21.47 2.78
CA LYS A 57 -20.08 -20.42 2.48
C LYS A 57 -19.63 -19.04 2.97
N GLN A 58 -19.11 -18.94 4.19
CA GLN A 58 -18.69 -17.66 4.79
C GLN A 58 -17.52 -17.03 4.03
N VAL A 59 -16.57 -17.85 3.57
CA VAL A 59 -15.42 -17.38 2.78
C VAL A 59 -15.88 -16.94 1.39
N LYS A 60 -16.81 -17.68 0.78
CA LYS A 60 -17.44 -17.31 -0.49
C LYS A 60 -18.19 -15.98 -0.39
N ASP A 61 -18.98 -15.79 0.67
CA ASP A 61 -19.73 -14.55 0.92
C ASP A 61 -18.77 -13.36 1.12
N PHE A 62 -17.70 -13.55 1.91
CA PHE A 62 -16.67 -12.54 2.09
C PHE A 62 -15.96 -12.20 0.77
N ALA A 63 -15.61 -13.19 -0.04
CA ALA A 63 -15.01 -12.96 -1.36
C ALA A 63 -15.95 -12.19 -2.30
N ASN A 64 -17.26 -12.45 -2.26
CA ASN A 64 -18.24 -11.68 -3.02
C ASN A 64 -18.27 -10.21 -2.58
N LEU A 65 -18.22 -9.95 -1.27
CA LEU A 65 -18.17 -8.59 -0.73
C LEU A 65 -16.91 -7.86 -1.19
N MET A 66 -15.74 -8.51 -1.08
CA MET A 66 -14.46 -7.94 -1.55
C MET A 66 -14.52 -7.56 -3.03
N VAL A 67 -14.97 -8.48 -3.89
CA VAL A 67 -15.10 -8.18 -5.32
C VAL A 67 -16.06 -7.01 -5.56
N THR A 68 -17.21 -6.97 -4.87
CA THR A 68 -18.22 -5.93 -5.06
C THR A 68 -17.72 -4.55 -4.63
N ASP A 69 -17.25 -4.44 -3.39
CA ASP A 69 -16.85 -3.16 -2.80
C ASP A 69 -15.65 -2.56 -3.54
N HIS A 70 -14.61 -3.37 -3.79
CA HIS A 70 -13.41 -2.88 -4.48
C HIS A 70 -13.67 -2.57 -5.95
N THR A 71 -14.55 -3.32 -6.63
CA THR A 71 -14.96 -2.97 -8.00
C THR A 71 -15.67 -1.61 -8.02
N SER A 72 -16.60 -1.38 -7.08
CA SER A 72 -17.31 -0.10 -6.99
C SER A 72 -16.35 1.07 -6.76
N VAL A 73 -15.31 0.90 -5.92
CA VAL A 73 -14.29 1.94 -5.71
C VAL A 73 -13.49 2.20 -7.00
N ASN A 74 -13.12 1.16 -7.75
CA ASN A 74 -12.41 1.32 -9.01
C ASN A 74 -13.26 2.02 -10.08
N GLU A 75 -14.55 1.68 -10.19
CA GLU A 75 -15.48 2.37 -11.09
C GLU A 75 -15.59 3.86 -10.74
N ALA A 76 -15.73 4.19 -9.45
CA ALA A 76 -15.77 5.57 -8.98
C ALA A 76 -14.45 6.32 -9.26
N ALA A 77 -13.31 5.66 -9.06
CA ALA A 77 -11.99 6.23 -9.35
C ALA A 77 -11.83 6.53 -10.86
N VAL A 78 -12.23 5.59 -11.73
CA VAL A 78 -12.20 5.77 -13.19
C VAL A 78 -13.13 6.91 -13.63
N ALA A 79 -14.35 6.99 -13.07
CA ALA A 79 -15.28 8.07 -13.37
C ALA A 79 -14.71 9.44 -12.99
N LEU A 80 -14.07 9.55 -11.82
CA LEU A 80 -13.43 10.78 -11.38
C LEU A 80 -12.21 11.14 -12.26
N ALA A 81 -11.35 10.17 -12.54
CA ALA A 81 -10.18 10.36 -13.40
C ALA A 81 -10.60 10.88 -14.78
N THR A 82 -11.65 10.31 -15.36
CA THR A 82 -12.24 10.75 -16.63
C THR A 82 -12.75 12.19 -16.55
N LYS A 83 -13.52 12.53 -15.51
CA LYS A 83 -14.03 13.91 -15.31
C LYS A 83 -12.91 14.94 -15.20
N LEU A 84 -11.77 14.56 -14.63
CA LEU A 84 -10.61 15.42 -14.43
C LEU A 84 -9.62 15.38 -15.60
N SER A 85 -9.89 14.59 -16.66
CA SER A 85 -8.91 14.30 -17.72
C SER A 85 -7.57 13.81 -17.17
N LEU A 86 -7.63 13.10 -16.03
CA LEU A 86 -6.49 12.58 -15.31
C LEU A 86 -6.23 11.15 -15.77
N LYS A 87 -5.05 10.89 -16.29
CA LYS A 87 -4.60 9.55 -16.65
C LYS A 87 -3.75 8.98 -15.51
N PRO A 88 -4.08 7.81 -14.93
CA PRO A 88 -3.22 7.16 -13.96
C PRO A 88 -1.79 6.98 -14.47
N GLU A 89 -0.82 7.20 -13.60
CA GLU A 89 0.62 7.08 -13.88
C GLU A 89 1.25 6.07 -12.93
N ASP A 90 1.80 4.99 -13.48
CA ASP A 90 2.48 3.97 -12.68
C ASP A 90 3.71 4.52 -11.96
N ASN A 91 3.99 3.96 -10.79
CA ASN A 91 5.13 4.32 -9.97
C ASN A 91 5.64 3.08 -9.21
N ALA A 92 6.74 3.27 -8.48
CA ALA A 92 7.35 2.18 -7.71
C ALA A 92 6.36 1.51 -6.74
N THR A 93 5.47 2.28 -6.12
CA THR A 93 4.47 1.79 -5.17
C THR A 93 3.37 0.98 -5.86
N SER A 94 2.77 1.49 -6.95
CA SER A 94 1.77 0.72 -7.71
C SER A 94 2.37 -0.58 -8.26
N GLY A 95 3.60 -0.52 -8.79
CA GLY A 95 4.32 -1.70 -9.24
C GLY A 95 4.61 -2.71 -8.12
N ALA A 96 4.95 -2.25 -6.92
CA ALA A 96 5.18 -3.12 -5.76
C ALA A 96 3.89 -3.78 -5.28
N LEU A 97 2.77 -3.04 -5.23
CA LEU A 97 1.46 -3.58 -4.89
C LEU A 97 1.05 -4.68 -5.87
N LYS A 98 1.19 -4.43 -7.18
CA LYS A 98 0.86 -5.43 -8.20
C LYS A 98 1.67 -6.71 -8.01
N ARG A 99 2.99 -6.60 -7.83
CA ARG A 99 3.87 -7.78 -7.60
C ARG A 99 3.46 -8.55 -6.35
N GLY A 100 3.23 -7.86 -5.23
CA GLY A 100 2.77 -8.51 -4.00
C GLY A 100 1.42 -9.22 -4.17
N GLY A 101 0.49 -8.63 -4.94
CA GLY A 101 -0.76 -9.27 -5.31
C GLY A 101 -0.59 -10.51 -6.19
N ASP A 102 0.26 -10.43 -7.22
CA ASP A 102 0.59 -11.55 -8.09
C ASP A 102 1.22 -12.72 -7.29
N ASP A 103 2.14 -12.41 -6.37
CA ASP A 103 2.81 -13.36 -5.48
C ASP A 103 1.80 -14.02 -4.51
N ASN A 104 0.90 -13.23 -3.93
CA ASN A 104 -0.17 -13.76 -3.07
C ASN A 104 -1.10 -14.70 -3.87
N ILE A 105 -1.52 -14.32 -5.07
CA ILE A 105 -2.34 -15.17 -5.94
C ILE A 105 -1.59 -16.47 -6.28
N ALA A 106 -0.29 -16.40 -6.57
CA ALA A 106 0.53 -17.59 -6.86
C ALA A 106 0.59 -18.53 -5.64
N MET A 107 0.80 -17.98 -4.43
CA MET A 107 0.78 -18.74 -3.18
C MET A 107 -0.60 -19.34 -2.88
N LEU A 108 -1.68 -18.57 -2.99
CA LEU A 108 -3.04 -19.08 -2.80
C LEU A 108 -3.37 -20.17 -3.83
N LYS A 109 -2.82 -20.08 -5.04
CA LYS A 109 -3.00 -21.10 -6.08
C LYS A 109 -2.33 -22.44 -5.76
N THR A 110 -1.50 -22.51 -4.74
CA THR A 110 -0.87 -23.73 -4.22
C THR A 110 -1.77 -24.44 -3.18
N LEU A 111 -2.63 -23.71 -2.47
CA LEU A 111 -3.38 -24.21 -1.31
C LEU A 111 -4.78 -24.71 -1.64
N ARG A 112 -5.35 -25.65 -0.87
CA ARG A 112 -6.71 -26.18 -1.11
C ARG A 112 -7.52 -26.23 0.19
N GLY A 113 -8.84 -26.30 0.05
CA GLY A 113 -9.77 -26.47 1.16
C GLY A 113 -9.52 -25.47 2.30
N HIS A 114 -9.46 -25.97 3.53
CA HIS A 114 -9.29 -25.14 4.72
C HIS A 114 -7.98 -24.33 4.73
N GLU A 115 -6.88 -24.84 4.17
CA GLU A 115 -5.61 -24.09 4.11
C GLU A 115 -5.72 -22.88 3.18
N PHE A 116 -6.42 -23.04 2.06
CA PHE A 116 -6.72 -21.92 1.16
C PHE A 116 -7.57 -20.87 1.87
N ASP A 117 -8.65 -21.30 2.53
CA ASP A 117 -9.58 -20.41 3.22
C ASP A 117 -8.86 -19.58 4.30
N LYS A 118 -8.03 -20.24 5.11
CA LYS A 118 -7.25 -19.57 6.16
C LYS A 118 -6.24 -18.59 5.59
N ALA A 119 -5.51 -18.97 4.54
CA ALA A 119 -4.51 -18.11 3.93
C ALA A 119 -5.14 -16.87 3.27
N TYR A 120 -6.26 -17.06 2.55
CA TYR A 120 -6.99 -15.95 1.94
C TYR A 120 -7.50 -14.96 2.99
N ILE A 121 -8.22 -15.44 4.01
CA ILE A 121 -8.73 -14.55 5.08
C ILE A 121 -7.59 -13.88 5.85
N GLY A 122 -6.52 -14.62 6.14
CA GLY A 122 -5.35 -14.06 6.84
C GLY A 122 -4.64 -12.96 6.07
N HIS A 123 -4.53 -13.11 4.73
CA HIS A 123 -3.97 -12.08 3.87
C HIS A 123 -4.82 -10.80 3.92
N GLU A 124 -6.14 -10.91 3.73
CA GLU A 124 -7.05 -9.76 3.71
C GLU A 124 -7.16 -9.02 5.06
N ASP A 125 -6.97 -9.74 6.18
CA ASP A 125 -6.88 -9.10 7.50
C ASP A 125 -5.55 -8.34 7.67
N SER A 126 -4.44 -8.93 7.19
CA SER A 126 -3.11 -8.32 7.28
C SER A 126 -2.91 -7.09 6.37
N THR A 127 -3.56 -7.06 5.21
CA THR A 127 -3.50 -5.93 4.25
C THR A 127 -4.43 -4.80 4.64
N ARG A 128 -5.41 -5.05 5.52
CA ARG A 128 -6.28 -4.01 6.04
C ARG A 128 -5.42 -3.06 6.87
N PRO A 129 -5.32 -1.76 6.51
CA PRO A 129 -4.77 -0.80 7.46
C PRO A 129 -5.60 -0.94 8.73
N THR A 130 -4.96 -1.37 9.82
CA THR A 130 -5.56 -1.32 11.15
C THR A 130 -6.24 0.03 11.26
N SER A 131 -7.49 0.04 11.68
CA SER A 131 -8.45 1.16 11.60
C SER A 131 -7.89 2.56 11.88
N ALA A 132 -6.77 2.67 12.60
CA ALA A 132 -5.95 3.87 12.78
C ALA A 132 -5.41 4.52 11.49
N THR A 133 -4.96 3.75 10.49
CA THR A 133 -4.35 4.32 9.26
C THR A 133 -5.41 4.78 8.25
N LYS A 134 -6.52 4.05 8.15
CA LYS A 134 -7.69 4.48 7.35
C LYS A 134 -8.27 5.78 7.90
N SER A 135 -8.36 5.94 9.22
CA SER A 135 -8.81 7.20 9.85
C SER A 135 -7.91 8.39 9.47
N ARG A 136 -6.59 8.19 9.38
CA ARG A 136 -5.62 9.26 9.06
C ARG A 136 -5.63 9.67 7.58
N ILE A 137 -5.83 8.73 6.66
CA ILE A 137 -5.93 9.00 5.21
C ILE A 137 -7.31 9.59 4.86
N THR A 138 -8.38 9.02 5.41
CA THR A 138 -9.77 9.50 5.18
C THR A 138 -9.97 10.90 5.79
N SER A 139 -9.37 11.19 6.95
CA SER A 139 -9.39 12.51 7.57
C SER A 139 -8.63 13.57 6.74
N ARG A 140 -7.48 13.21 6.15
CA ARG A 140 -6.71 14.10 5.27
C ARG A 140 -7.39 14.35 3.92
N CYS A 141 -8.05 13.35 3.34
CA CYS A 141 -8.87 13.55 2.13
C CYS A 141 -10.14 14.36 2.41
N SER A 142 -10.86 14.08 3.51
CA SER A 142 -12.09 14.77 3.90
C SER A 142 -11.88 16.27 4.18
N THR A 143 -10.78 16.63 4.83
CA THR A 143 -10.49 18.03 5.19
C THR A 143 -10.13 18.89 3.96
N ARG A 144 -9.60 18.27 2.90
CA ARG A 144 -9.27 18.95 1.64
C ARG A 144 -10.48 19.02 0.69
N TRP A 145 -11.41 18.08 0.78
CA TRP A 145 -12.59 17.98 -0.08
C TRP A 145 -13.79 18.84 0.34
N THR A 146 -13.91 19.21 1.63
CA THR A 146 -15.02 20.07 2.11
C THR A 146 -14.71 21.57 2.04
N ARG A 147 -13.53 21.96 1.55
CA ARG A 147 -13.11 23.37 1.38
C ARG A 147 -13.06 23.82 -0.08
N ARG A 148 -13.73 23.12 -1.00
CA ARG A 148 -13.99 23.57 -2.37
C ARG A 148 -15.47 23.51 -2.67
#